data_AF-A0A7Y2UMX2-F1
#
_entry.id   AF-A0A7Y2UMX2-F1
#
_cell.length_a   1.000
_cell.length_b   1.000
_cell.length_c   1.000
_cell.angle_alpha   90.00
_cell.angle_beta   90.00
_cell.angle_gamma   90.00
#
_symmetry.space_group_name_H-M   'P 1'
#
loop_
_entity.id
_entity.type
_entity.pdbx_description
1 polymer ?
#
loop_
_entity_poly.entity_id
_entity_poly.type
_entity_poly.pdbx_seq_one_letter_code
_entity_poly.pdbx_strand_id
1 'polypeptide(L)' 'MRILLISDIHANFVALEAVVARFPPQSFYLILNGGDSLVYVPFPNETIDWL' A
#
# COMPACT_ATOMS: atom_id res chain seq x y z
N MET A 1 14.96 -11.32 6.80
CA MET A 1 14.64 -9.90 6.57
C MET A 1 13.63 -9.84 5.43
N ARG A 2 12.49 -9.18 5.60
CA ARG A 2 11.44 -9.10 4.56
C ARG A 2 11.23 -7.66 4.15
N ILE A 3 11.04 -7.42 2.85
CA ILE A 3 10.74 -6.11 2.29
C ILE A 3 9.37 -6.20 1.63
N LEU A 4 8.52 -5.20 1.85
CA LEU A 4 7.30 -5.00 1.08
C LEU A 4 7.60 -3.98 -0.03
N LEU A 5 7.45 -4.40 -1.28
CA LEU A 5 7.53 -3.51 -2.44
C LEU A 5 6.11 -3.32 -2.98
N ILE A 6 5.64 -2.08 -2.99
CA ILE A 6 4.32 -1.68 -3.47
C ILE A 6 4.53 -1.03 -4.83
N SER A 7 3.96 -1.62 -5.89
CA SER A 7 3.89 -1.00 -7.21
C SER A 7 2.63 -0.13 -7.28
N ASP A 8 2.02 -0.05 -8.44
CA ASP A 8 0.84 0.72 -8.77
C ASP A 8 -0.33 0.26 -7.89
N ILE A 9 -0.87 1.19 -7.11
CA ILE A 9 -2.05 0.94 -6.27
C ILE A 9 -3.24 1.80 -6.70
N HIS A 10 -3.00 2.91 -7.41
CA HIS A 10 -4.03 3.73 -8.05
C HIS A 10 -5.23 4.03 -7.15
N ALA A 11 -5.00 4.50 -5.92
CA ALA A 11 -6.02 4.80 -4.92
C ALA A 11 -6.92 3.61 -4.53
N ASN A 12 -6.47 2.37 -4.76
CA ASN A 12 -7.15 1.14 -4.37
C ASN A 12 -6.81 0.74 -2.93
N PHE A 13 -7.24 1.56 -1.98
CA PHE A 13 -7.00 1.33 -0.56
C PHE A 13 -7.49 -0.05 -0.07
N VAL A 14 -8.58 -0.57 -0.64
CA VAL A 14 -9.12 -1.89 -0.29
C VAL A 14 -8.12 -3.02 -0.59
N ALA A 15 -7.39 -2.93 -1.70
CA ALA A 15 -6.34 -3.90 -2.01
C ALA A 15 -5.17 -3.81 -1.02
N LEU A 16 -4.81 -2.59 -0.60
CA LEU A 16 -3.77 -2.35 0.39
C LEU A 16 -4.16 -2.91 1.77
N GLU A 17 -5.40 -2.66 2.21
CA GLU A 17 -5.95 -3.25 3.44
C GLU A 17 -5.88 -4.78 3.43
N ALA A 18 -6.22 -5.42 2.30
CA ALA A 18 -6.18 -6.88 2.20
C ALA A 18 -4.75 -7.44 2.38
N VAL A 19 -3.74 -6.73 1.86
CA VAL A 19 -2.32 -7.09 2.06
C VAL A 19 -1.95 -6.94 3.53
N VAL A 20 -2.34 -5.83 4.16
CA VAL A 20 -1.99 -5.50 5.55
C VAL A 20 -2.69 -6.41 6.55
N ALA A 21 -3.94 -6.79 6.29
CA ALA A 21 -4.68 -7.75 7.11
C ALA A 21 -4.00 -9.13 7.12
N ARG A 22 -3.37 -9.52 6.01
CA ARG A 22 -2.61 -10.78 5.92
C ARG A 22 -1.19 -10.65 6.45
N PHE A 23 -0.55 -9.50 6.23
CA PHE A 23 0.82 -9.20 6.63
C PHE A 23 0.86 -7.82 7.28
N PRO A 24 0.74 -7.74 8.62
CA PRO A 24 0.81 -6.47 9.33
C PRO A 24 2.10 -5.70 9.00
N PRO A 25 2.14 -4.36 9.02
CA PRO A 25 3.29 -3.59 8.54
C PRO A 25 4.60 -3.92 9.29
N GLN A 26 4.49 -4.28 10.57
CA GLN A 26 5.61 -4.71 11.42
C GLN A 26 6.23 -6.05 10.96
N SER A 27 5.58 -6.77 10.04
CA SER A 27 6.10 -8.00 9.43
C SER A 27 7.26 -7.75 8.47
N PHE A 28 7.47 -6.50 8.05
CA PHE A 28 8.47 -6.07 7.10
C PHE A 28 9.49 -5.16 7.77
N TYR A 29 10.74 -5.32 7.38
CA TYR A 29 11.85 -4.48 7.82
C TYR A 29 11.84 -3.13 7.08
N LEU A 30 11.37 -3.13 5.84
CA LEU A 30 11.34 -1.99 4.96
C LEU A 30 10.12 -2.08 4.05
N ILE A 31 9.47 -0.94 3.83
CA ILE A 31 8.37 -0.78 2.87
C ILE A 31 8.86 0.25 1.83
N LEU A 32 8.74 -0.11 0.55
CA LEU A 32 9.11 0.73 -0.58
C LEU A 32 7.89 0.91 -1.48
N ASN A 33 7.56 2.15 -1.82
CA ASN A 33 6.52 2.48 -2.79
C ASN A 33 7.19 2.89 -4.12
N GLY A 34 6.76 2.27 -5.23
CA GLY A 34 7.30 2.44 -6.57
C GLY A 34 6.65 3.53 -7.41
N GLY A 35 5.60 4.20 -6.92
CA GLY A 35 4.85 5.22 -7.64
C GLY A 35 3.41 4.81 -7.96
N ASP A 36 2.73 5.64 -8.76
CA ASP A 36 1.37 5.39 -9.26
C ASP A 36 0.35 5.04 -8.16
N SER A 37 0.47 5.78 -7.05
CA SER A 37 -0.32 5.56 -5.85
C SER A 37 -1.73 6.15 -5.89
N LEU A 38 -1.93 7.18 -6.69
CA LEU A 38 -3.19 7.94 -6.74
C LEU A 38 -3.88 7.78 -8.10
N VAL A 39 -5.00 8.50 -8.26
CA VAL A 39 -5.90 8.51 -9.42
C VAL A 39 -6.55 7.15 -9.74
N TYR A 40 -7.59 7.14 -10.58
CA TYR A 40 -8.41 5.97 -11.01
C TYR A 40 -9.41 5.34 -10.01
N VAL A 41 -9.10 5.15 -8.73
CA VAL A 41 -9.98 4.46 -7.74
C VAL A 41 -10.37 5.41 -6.58
N PRO A 42 -11.48 5.22 -5.83
CA PRO A 42 -12.06 6.31 -5.03
C PRO A 42 -11.46 6.55 -3.64
N PHE A 43 -10.29 5.99 -3.30
CA PHE A 43 -9.68 6.15 -1.96
C PHE A 43 -8.29 6.80 -1.97
N PRO A 44 -8.11 7.98 -2.61
CA PRO A 44 -6.79 8.60 -2.74
C PRO A 44 -6.23 9.07 -1.39
N ASN A 45 -7.09 9.52 -0.47
CA ASN A 45 -6.66 10.04 0.83
C ASN A 45 -6.23 8.89 1.75
N GLU A 46 -7.05 7.84 1.84
CA GLU A 46 -6.74 6.66 2.64
C GLU A 46 -5.48 5.95 2.13
N THR A 47 -5.29 5.95 0.80
CA THR A 47 -4.08 5.39 0.20
C THR A 47 -2.84 6.21 0.57
N ILE A 48 -2.87 7.55 0.49
CA ILE A 48 -1.69 8.37 0.84
C ILE A 48 -1.44 8.42 2.35
N ASP A 49 -2.49 8.37 3.17
CA ASP A 49 -2.36 8.38 4.63
C ASP A 49 -1.72 7.09 5.15
N TRP A 50 -1.90 5.98 4.43
CA TRP A 50 -1.28 4.70 4.77
C TRP A 50 0.19 4.61 4.33
N LEU A 51 0.50 5.13 3.14
CA LEU A 51 1.82 5.02 2.49
C LEU A 51 2.89 5.81 3.23
#